data_AF-A0AAN0JXT3-F1
#
_entry.id   AF-A0AAN0JXT3-F1
#
_cell.length_a   1.000
_cell.length_b   1.000
_cell.length_c   1.000
_cell.angle_alpha   90.00
_cell.angle_beta   90.00
_cell.angle_gamma   90.00
#
_symmetry.space_group_name_H-M   'P 1'
#
loop_
_entity.id
_entity.type
_entity.pdbx_description
1 polymer ?
#
loop_
_entity_poly.entity_id
_entity_poly.type
_entity_poly.pdbx_seq_one_letter_code
_entity_poly.pdbx_strand_id
1 'polypeptide(L)'
;MKVELLEYLRSLTSNTDSDEVETQCGENRNKETSNENIEYDSLNDEMEYQMYLFTLYCNHPVTGEFMESILEVHKDELLPTVLDKAYELMKLAPHIPIERCRLVKYHYVDDLMEQSFDLDEFQHQTIGQIVGRASRYYPFGLFLETCEESEISDKYHDGANNIMISVVDVSTGKGPAKPMRVEEGWTVRELKQHIGEVYSLNSSCMRLVMKNYNDVTDISDVGCTLEEIFRKSTHEDRQVLTLIL
;
A
#
# COMPACT_ATOMS: atom_id res chain seq x y z
N MET A 1 -19.14 32.09 -4.08
CA MET A 1 -18.58 30.91 -4.76
C MET A 1 -17.57 30.09 -3.95
N LYS A 2 -16.35 30.55 -3.63
CA LYS A 2 -15.36 29.71 -2.89
C LYS A 2 -15.83 29.36 -1.45
N VAL A 3 -16.47 30.29 -0.77
CA VAL A 3 -16.97 30.15 0.62
C VAL A 3 -18.22 29.26 0.69
N GLU A 4 -19.20 29.48 -0.19
CA GLU A 4 -20.46 28.70 -0.23
C GLU A 4 -20.25 27.21 -0.55
N LEU A 5 -19.28 26.87 -1.41
CA LEU A 5 -18.94 25.48 -1.70
C LEU A 5 -18.28 24.78 -0.51
N LEU A 6 -17.43 25.46 0.27
CA LEU A 6 -16.84 24.89 1.48
C LEU A 6 -17.89 24.68 2.58
N GLU A 7 -18.83 25.61 2.73
CA GLU A 7 -19.96 25.46 3.66
C GLU A 7 -20.91 24.32 3.24
N TYR A 8 -21.19 24.19 1.93
CA TYR A 8 -21.94 23.06 1.39
C TYR A 8 -21.23 21.73 1.66
N LEU A 9 -19.92 21.65 1.46
CA LEU A 9 -19.14 20.43 1.72
C LEU A 9 -19.11 20.06 3.21
N ARG A 10 -18.97 21.05 4.11
CA ARG A 10 -19.11 20.84 5.56
C ARG A 10 -20.48 20.23 5.90
N SER A 11 -21.54 20.72 5.27
CA SER A 11 -22.91 20.23 5.48
C SER A 11 -23.14 18.78 4.98
N LEU A 12 -22.38 18.33 3.98
CA LEU A 12 -22.44 16.95 3.46
C LEU A 12 -21.63 15.95 4.30
N THR A 13 -20.77 16.42 5.20
CA THR A 13 -19.88 15.58 6.02
C THR A 13 -20.34 15.39 7.47
N SER A 14 -21.45 16.01 7.88
CA SER A 14 -21.89 16.12 9.28
C SER A 14 -22.91 15.05 9.72
N ASN A 15 -22.76 13.79 9.33
CA ASN A 15 -23.56 12.69 9.87
C ASN A 15 -22.71 11.42 10.00
N THR A 16 -22.19 11.15 11.21
CA THR A 16 -22.16 9.83 11.89
C THR A 16 -21.51 9.99 13.26
N ASP A 17 -22.11 9.32 14.24
CA ASP A 17 -22.01 9.49 15.68
C ASP A 17 -20.63 9.38 16.32
N SER A 18 -20.46 10.20 17.35
CA SER A 18 -19.39 10.21 18.35
C SER A 18 -19.76 9.28 19.50
N ASP A 19 -18.95 8.25 19.75
CA ASP A 19 -18.89 7.59 21.06
C ASP A 19 -17.49 7.78 21.66
N GLU A 20 -17.48 8.51 22.78
CA GLU A 20 -16.34 8.78 23.64
C GLU A 20 -15.98 7.54 24.46
N VAL A 21 -14.68 7.23 24.59
CA VAL A 21 -14.17 6.49 25.75
C VAL A 21 -12.87 7.14 26.22
N GLU A 22 -12.97 7.92 27.30
CA GLU A 22 -11.83 8.30 28.14
C GLU A 22 -11.26 7.07 28.84
N THR A 23 -9.94 6.93 28.92
CA THR A 23 -9.31 6.19 30.03
C THR A 23 -7.99 6.83 30.41
N GLN A 24 -7.92 7.25 31.67
CA GLN A 24 -6.74 7.76 32.34
C GLN A 24 -6.39 6.81 33.49
N CYS A 25 -5.11 6.48 33.67
CA CYS A 25 -4.40 6.01 34.89
C CYS A 25 -3.04 5.44 34.43
N GLY A 26 -1.87 5.62 35.05
CA GLY A 26 -1.45 6.20 36.32
C GLY A 26 0.02 5.74 36.54
N GLU A 27 0.87 6.59 37.10
CA GLU A 27 2.28 6.27 37.42
C GLU A 27 2.38 5.29 38.61
N ASN A 28 3.40 4.41 38.61
CA ASN A 28 4.11 4.02 39.84
C ASN A 28 5.51 3.42 39.55
N ARG A 29 6.48 3.84 40.36
CA ARG A 29 7.91 3.46 40.36
C ARG A 29 8.19 2.29 41.32
N ASN A 30 9.20 1.45 41.04
CA ASN A 30 10.41 1.24 41.87
C ASN A 30 11.27 -0.01 41.52
N LYS A 31 12.52 0.27 41.09
CA LYS A 31 13.87 -0.28 41.40
C LYS A 31 14.22 -1.76 41.78
N GLU A 32 15.32 -2.19 41.11
CA GLU A 32 16.52 -2.97 41.56
C GLU A 32 16.35 -4.49 41.84
N THR A 33 17.22 -5.45 41.49
CA THR A 33 18.66 -5.51 41.10
C THR A 33 18.99 -6.96 40.66
N SER A 34 19.97 -7.19 39.77
CA SER A 34 21.17 -8.04 40.00
C SER A 34 21.84 -8.53 38.69
N ASN A 35 23.18 -8.44 38.69
CA ASN A 35 24.13 -8.82 37.64
C ASN A 35 24.16 -10.33 37.38
N GLU A 36 24.39 -10.74 36.13
CA GLU A 36 25.53 -11.58 35.69
C GLU A 36 25.30 -12.08 34.25
N ASN A 37 26.40 -12.16 33.47
CA ASN A 37 26.54 -12.65 32.08
C ASN A 37 26.48 -11.61 30.95
N ILE A 38 27.49 -10.73 30.87
CA ILE A 38 27.84 -9.99 29.66
C ILE A 38 29.11 -10.63 29.08
N GLU A 39 29.03 -11.81 28.46
CA GLU A 39 30.08 -12.29 27.54
C GLU A 39 29.69 -13.56 26.74
N TYR A 40 28.53 -13.63 26.07
CA TYR A 40 28.26 -14.73 25.10
C TYR A 40 27.24 -14.35 24.00
N ASP A 41 27.24 -13.09 23.53
CA ASP A 41 26.18 -12.61 22.62
C ASP A 41 26.66 -12.03 21.28
N SER A 42 27.90 -12.29 20.87
CA SER A 42 28.43 -11.74 19.60
C SER A 42 28.67 -12.76 18.49
N LEU A 43 28.47 -14.06 18.75
CA LEU A 43 28.71 -15.13 17.76
C LEU A 43 27.46 -15.92 17.39
N ASN A 44 26.38 -15.82 18.17
CA ASN A 44 25.13 -16.55 17.90
C ASN A 44 24.14 -15.74 17.04
N ASP A 45 24.26 -14.41 17.02
CA ASP A 45 23.44 -13.52 16.19
C ASP A 45 23.63 -13.70 14.67
N GLU A 46 24.80 -14.22 14.23
CA GLU A 46 25.07 -14.41 12.79
C GLU A 46 24.46 -15.69 12.21
N MET A 47 24.16 -16.69 13.06
CA MET A 47 23.66 -18.00 12.61
C MET A 47 22.13 -18.08 12.52
N GLU A 48 21.38 -17.19 13.16
CA GLU A 48 20.00 -17.56 13.52
C GLU A 48 18.91 -17.31 12.48
N TYR A 49 19.10 -16.50 11.42
CA TYR A 49 18.01 -16.33 10.41
C TYR A 49 18.55 -16.14 8.99
N GLN A 50 18.90 -17.26 8.35
CA GLN A 50 19.22 -17.29 6.92
C GLN A 50 17.99 -17.50 6.04
N MET A 51 16.83 -17.80 6.62
CA MET A 51 15.60 -18.09 5.90
C MET A 51 14.53 -17.05 6.22
N TYR A 52 13.75 -16.69 5.20
CA TYR A 52 12.56 -15.86 5.30
C TYR A 52 11.33 -16.69 4.99
N LEU A 53 10.26 -16.43 5.73
CA LEU A 53 8.94 -17.00 5.52
C LEU A 53 8.01 -15.87 5.10
N PHE A 54 7.66 -15.82 3.83
CA PHE A 54 6.72 -14.85 3.29
C PHE A 54 5.33 -15.47 3.22
N THR A 55 4.30 -14.70 3.59
CA THR A 55 2.96 -15.02 3.11
C THR A 55 2.88 -14.60 1.64
N LEU A 56 2.67 -15.58 0.78
CA LEU A 56 2.50 -15.42 -0.67
C LEU A 56 1.02 -15.50 -1.02
N TYR A 57 0.56 -14.53 -1.80
CA TYR A 57 -0.81 -14.42 -2.30
C TYR A 57 -0.84 -14.53 -3.82
N CYS A 58 -1.95 -14.98 -4.39
CA CYS A 58 -2.16 -15.02 -5.83
C CYS A 58 -3.66 -15.06 -6.16
N ASN A 59 -4.08 -14.43 -7.24
CA ASN A 59 -5.39 -14.70 -7.85
C ASN A 59 -5.19 -15.79 -8.90
N HIS A 60 -5.72 -16.99 -8.66
CA HIS A 60 -5.51 -18.10 -9.58
C HIS A 60 -6.13 -17.78 -10.95
N PRO A 61 -5.37 -17.78 -12.06
CA PRO A 61 -5.80 -17.21 -13.34
C PRO A 61 -6.94 -17.98 -14.00
N VAL A 62 -7.14 -19.25 -13.64
CA VAL A 62 -8.24 -20.09 -14.16
C VAL A 62 -9.49 -20.07 -13.27
N THR A 63 -9.34 -20.25 -11.96
CA THR A 63 -10.47 -20.38 -11.03
C THR A 63 -10.96 -19.03 -10.51
N GLY A 64 -10.12 -17.99 -10.58
CA GLY A 64 -10.36 -16.69 -9.97
C GLY A 64 -10.29 -16.70 -8.44
N GLU A 65 -9.86 -17.82 -7.84
CA GLU A 65 -9.77 -17.96 -6.39
C GLU A 65 -8.56 -17.17 -5.86
N PHE A 66 -8.77 -16.44 -4.77
CA PHE A 66 -7.70 -15.83 -4.00
C PHE A 66 -7.00 -16.91 -3.16
N MET A 67 -5.72 -17.14 -3.44
CA MET A 67 -4.89 -18.16 -2.80
C MET A 67 -3.88 -17.52 -1.85
N GLU A 68 -3.58 -18.24 -0.78
CA GLU A 68 -2.56 -17.91 0.22
C GLU A 68 -1.68 -19.14 0.48
N SER A 69 -0.37 -18.94 0.60
CA SER A 69 0.59 -19.98 0.97
C SER A 69 1.82 -19.38 1.65
N ILE A 70 2.59 -20.20 2.37
CA ILE A 70 3.87 -19.77 2.96
C ILE A 70 5.00 -20.11 2.00
N LEU A 71 5.72 -19.09 1.56
CA LEU A 71 6.90 -19.19 0.72
C LEU A 71 8.16 -19.10 1.57
N GLU A 72 8.94 -20.17 1.56
CA GLU A 72 10.19 -20.30 2.31
C GLU A 72 11.40 -20.10 1.40
N VAL A 73 12.23 -19.10 1.72
CA VAL A 73 13.37 -18.70 0.88
C VAL A 73 14.59 -18.37 1.71
N HIS A 74 15.76 -18.78 1.22
CA HIS A 74 17.02 -18.39 1.82
C HIS A 74 17.41 -16.97 1.40
N LYS A 75 18.02 -16.20 2.31
CA LYS A 75 18.39 -14.78 2.11
C LYS A 75 19.32 -14.55 0.91
N ASP A 76 20.09 -15.56 0.54
CA ASP A 76 21.08 -15.50 -0.55
C ASP A 76 20.50 -15.99 -1.90
N GLU A 77 19.24 -16.43 -1.93
CA GLU A 77 18.57 -16.76 -3.18
C GLU A 77 18.28 -15.49 -3.99
N LEU A 78 18.53 -15.58 -5.30
CA LEU A 78 18.24 -14.50 -6.24
C LEU A 78 16.74 -14.44 -6.55
N LEU A 79 16.26 -13.25 -6.89
CA LEU A 79 14.85 -13.03 -7.22
C LEU A 79 14.27 -14.00 -8.27
N PRO A 80 14.94 -14.34 -9.39
CA PRO A 80 14.39 -15.29 -10.37
C PRO A 80 14.12 -16.67 -9.75
N THR A 81 15.03 -17.17 -8.90
CA THR A 81 14.85 -18.46 -8.22
C THR A 81 13.67 -18.43 -7.25
N VAL A 82 13.44 -17.29 -6.60
CA VAL A 82 12.31 -17.11 -5.70
C VAL A 82 10.98 -16.99 -6.46
N LEU A 83 10.99 -16.36 -7.65
CA LEU A 83 9.85 -16.34 -8.55
C LEU A 83 9.49 -17.76 -9.02
N ASP A 84 10.48 -18.58 -9.40
CA ASP A 84 10.26 -19.99 -9.78
C ASP A 84 9.54 -20.76 -8.67
N LYS A 85 10.03 -20.65 -7.42
CA LYS A 85 9.42 -21.28 -6.24
C LYS A 85 7.99 -20.79 -6.00
N ALA A 86 7.75 -19.49 -6.08
CA ALA A 86 6.43 -18.90 -5.89
C ALA A 86 5.44 -19.42 -6.95
N TYR A 87 5.88 -19.48 -8.21
CA TYR A 87 5.11 -19.96 -9.34
C TYR A 87 4.74 -21.44 -9.21
N GLU A 88 5.69 -22.29 -8.80
CA GLU A 88 5.44 -23.71 -8.51
C GLU A 88 4.48 -23.89 -7.34
N LEU A 89 4.68 -23.14 -6.25
CA LEU A 89 3.86 -23.21 -5.04
C LEU A 89 2.39 -22.87 -5.32
N MET A 90 2.16 -21.86 -6.17
CA MET A 90 0.83 -21.41 -6.59
C MET A 90 0.22 -22.26 -7.71
N LYS A 91 0.96 -23.23 -8.25
CA LYS A 91 0.49 -24.20 -9.27
C LYS A 91 -0.09 -23.53 -10.52
N LEU A 92 0.56 -22.46 -10.99
CA LEU A 92 0.09 -21.71 -12.16
C LEU A 92 0.34 -22.44 -13.48
N ALA A 93 1.28 -23.39 -13.52
CA ALA A 93 1.52 -24.21 -14.70
C ALA A 93 0.36 -25.21 -14.96
N PRO A 94 0.02 -25.48 -16.23
CA PRO A 94 0.55 -24.89 -17.47
C PRO A 94 -0.25 -23.66 -17.94
N HIS A 95 -1.07 -23.06 -17.08
CA HIS A 95 -2.11 -22.12 -17.46
C HIS A 95 -1.59 -20.73 -17.85
N ILE A 96 -0.57 -20.24 -17.14
CA ILE A 96 0.09 -18.96 -17.43
C ILE A 96 1.60 -19.20 -17.48
N PRO A 97 2.33 -18.72 -18.50
CA PRO A 97 3.79 -18.81 -18.54
C PRO A 97 4.42 -17.94 -17.46
N ILE A 98 5.51 -18.40 -16.86
CA ILE A 98 6.19 -17.68 -15.76
C ILE A 98 6.70 -16.30 -16.17
N GLU A 99 7.00 -16.11 -17.46
CA GLU A 99 7.43 -14.84 -18.05
C GLU A 99 6.34 -13.75 -17.97
N ARG A 100 5.08 -14.16 -17.71
CA ARG A 100 3.95 -13.26 -17.45
C ARG A 100 3.67 -13.08 -15.96
N CYS A 101 4.57 -13.54 -15.09
CA CYS A 101 4.43 -13.40 -13.65
C CYS A 101 5.50 -12.47 -13.08
N ARG A 102 5.12 -11.71 -12.05
CA ARG A 102 6.06 -10.95 -11.23
C ARG A 102 5.72 -11.06 -9.76
N LEU A 103 6.75 -10.89 -8.92
CA LEU A 103 6.56 -10.74 -7.48
C LEU A 103 6.36 -9.27 -7.15
N VAL A 104 5.38 -9.01 -6.28
CA VAL A 104 5.04 -7.66 -5.84
C VAL A 104 5.02 -7.64 -4.32
N LYS A 105 5.65 -6.64 -3.71
CA LYS A 105 5.49 -6.31 -2.30
C LYS A 105 4.04 -5.92 -2.05
N TYR A 106 3.37 -6.64 -1.18
CA TYR A 106 1.94 -6.54 -0.99
C TYR A 106 1.57 -6.38 0.48
N HIS A 107 0.72 -5.39 0.73
CA HIS A 107 0.18 -5.14 2.06
C HIS A 107 -1.26 -5.66 2.13
N TYR A 108 -1.44 -6.87 2.69
CA TYR A 108 -2.73 -7.57 2.71
C TYR A 108 -3.87 -6.76 3.33
N VAL A 109 -3.62 -6.13 4.49
CA VAL A 109 -4.65 -5.34 5.19
C VAL A 109 -5.13 -4.19 4.32
N ASP A 110 -4.23 -3.60 3.52
CA ASP A 110 -4.50 -2.42 2.71
C ASP A 110 -4.73 -2.76 1.25
N ASP A 111 -4.84 -4.04 0.89
CA ASP A 111 -4.97 -4.51 -0.50
C ASP A 111 -4.12 -3.66 -1.47
N LEU A 112 -2.85 -3.44 -1.09
CA LEU A 112 -1.96 -2.47 -1.74
C LEU A 112 -0.77 -3.19 -2.34
N MET A 113 -0.64 -3.09 -3.65
CA MET A 113 0.57 -3.41 -4.40
C MET A 113 1.57 -2.25 -4.22
N GLU A 114 2.53 -2.42 -3.31
CA GLU A 114 3.49 -1.37 -2.96
C GLU A 114 4.59 -1.25 -4.00
N GLN A 115 5.26 -2.35 -4.33
CA GLN A 115 6.45 -2.32 -5.20
C GLN A 115 6.55 -3.58 -6.05
N SER A 116 6.74 -3.42 -7.36
CA SER A 116 7.05 -4.52 -8.28
C SER A 116 8.52 -4.89 -8.17
N PHE A 117 8.80 -6.19 -8.07
CA PHE A 117 10.14 -6.74 -8.19
C PHE A 117 10.31 -7.30 -9.60
N ASP A 118 10.50 -6.41 -10.56
CA ASP A 118 10.68 -6.79 -11.96
C ASP A 118 12.08 -7.37 -12.20
N LEU A 119 12.17 -8.42 -13.01
CA LEU A 119 13.43 -9.12 -13.24
C LEU A 119 14.46 -8.26 -14.00
N ASP A 120 14.04 -7.30 -14.83
CA ASP A 120 14.96 -6.42 -15.55
C ASP A 120 15.79 -5.53 -14.60
N GLU A 121 15.23 -5.19 -13.43
CA GLU A 121 15.86 -4.34 -12.42
C GLU A 121 16.46 -5.14 -11.25
N PHE A 122 15.75 -6.17 -10.78
CA PHE A 122 16.06 -6.85 -9.52
C PHE A 122 16.68 -8.25 -9.67
N GLN A 123 16.85 -8.79 -10.89
CA GLN A 123 17.35 -10.17 -11.10
C GLN A 123 18.67 -10.52 -10.39
N HIS A 124 19.55 -9.52 -10.21
CA HIS A 124 20.87 -9.72 -9.59
C HIS A 124 20.84 -9.58 -8.06
N GLN A 125 19.72 -9.14 -7.50
CA GLN A 125 19.58 -8.95 -6.06
C GLN A 125 19.16 -10.26 -5.39
N THR A 126 19.73 -10.52 -4.23
CA THR A 126 19.25 -11.59 -3.35
C THR A 126 18.03 -11.11 -2.57
N ILE A 127 17.17 -12.03 -2.13
CA ILE A 127 16.00 -11.66 -1.31
C ILE A 127 16.41 -10.95 -0.02
N GLY A 128 17.52 -11.32 0.60
CA GLY A 128 18.05 -10.63 1.77
C GLY A 128 18.47 -9.18 1.49
N GLN A 129 18.86 -8.86 0.26
CA GLN A 129 19.10 -7.48 -0.17
C GLN A 129 17.79 -6.72 -0.35
N ILE A 130 16.79 -7.34 -1.01
CA ILE A 130 15.47 -6.76 -1.27
C ILE A 130 14.71 -6.47 0.04
N VAL A 131 14.69 -7.41 0.98
CA VAL A 131 14.04 -7.24 2.30
C VAL A 131 14.75 -6.18 3.14
N GLY A 132 16.06 -6.01 2.95
CA GLY A 132 16.88 -5.11 3.73
C GLY A 132 17.08 -5.55 5.19
N ARG A 133 17.69 -4.68 6.00
CA ARG A 133 18.00 -4.99 7.41
C ARG A 133 16.84 -4.78 8.37
N ALA A 134 15.94 -3.84 8.07
CA ALA A 134 14.86 -3.44 8.97
C ALA A 134 13.67 -4.42 9.00
N SER A 135 13.39 -5.09 7.88
CA SER A 135 12.26 -6.05 7.77
C SER A 135 12.67 -7.51 8.00
N ARG A 136 13.78 -7.77 8.71
CA ARG A 136 14.30 -9.13 8.90
C ARG A 136 13.42 -10.05 9.75
N TYR A 137 12.67 -9.47 10.69
CA TYR A 137 11.86 -10.22 11.66
C TYR A 137 10.41 -10.43 11.22
N TYR A 138 9.92 -9.55 10.35
CA TYR A 138 8.56 -9.59 9.81
C TYR A 138 8.64 -9.18 8.34
N PRO A 139 8.92 -10.14 7.43
CA PRO A 139 8.88 -9.83 6.02
C PRO A 139 7.47 -9.40 5.63
N PHE A 140 7.39 -8.47 4.69
CA PHE A 140 6.14 -8.04 4.08
C PHE A 140 5.44 -9.19 3.34
N GLY A 141 4.16 -9.03 2.97
CA GLY A 141 3.49 -10.00 2.11
C GLY A 141 4.02 -9.94 0.67
N LEU A 142 4.03 -11.07 -0.02
CA LEU A 142 4.33 -11.13 -1.46
C LEU A 142 3.06 -11.47 -2.23
N PHE A 143 2.85 -10.84 -3.38
CA PHE A 143 1.81 -11.22 -4.32
C PHE A 143 2.45 -11.70 -5.62
N LEU A 144 2.04 -12.87 -6.09
CA LEU A 144 2.39 -13.39 -7.41
C LEU A 144 1.35 -12.89 -8.41
N GLU A 145 1.68 -11.79 -9.07
CA GLU A 145 0.81 -11.17 -10.05
C GLU A 145 0.98 -11.81 -11.42
N THR A 146 -0.13 -12.02 -12.13
CA THR A 146 -0.15 -12.41 -13.54
C THR A 146 -0.42 -11.16 -14.38
N CYS A 147 0.55 -10.72 -15.18
CA CYS A 147 0.41 -9.55 -16.04
C CYS A 147 -0.22 -9.93 -17.39
N GLU A 148 -1.10 -9.09 -17.93
CA GLU A 148 -1.44 -9.15 -19.36
C GLU A 148 -0.29 -8.60 -20.22
N GLU A 149 -0.17 -9.08 -21.47
CA GLU A 149 0.93 -8.66 -22.37
C GLU A 149 0.97 -7.14 -22.59
N SER A 150 -0.18 -6.47 -22.49
CA SER A 150 -0.30 -5.01 -22.55
C SER A 150 0.10 -4.28 -21.28
N GLU A 151 0.13 -4.96 -20.12
CA GLU A 151 0.30 -4.38 -18.78
C GLU A 151 1.71 -4.56 -18.22
N ILE A 152 2.61 -5.25 -18.93
CA ILE A 152 4.00 -5.51 -18.50
C ILE A 152 4.77 -4.20 -18.20
N SER A 153 4.32 -3.06 -18.74
CA SER A 153 4.93 -1.75 -18.51
C SER A 153 4.43 -1.03 -17.25
N ASP A 154 3.30 -1.45 -16.67
CA ASP A 154 2.72 -0.80 -15.50
C ASP A 154 3.38 -1.33 -14.23
N LYS A 155 4.49 -0.70 -13.84
CA LYS A 155 5.29 -1.06 -12.66
C LYS A 155 4.77 -0.35 -11.41
N TYR A 156 4.77 -1.05 -10.28
CA TYR A 156 4.54 -0.43 -8.98
C TYR A 156 5.88 0.07 -8.41
N HIS A 157 5.98 1.38 -8.17
CA HIS A 157 7.13 1.97 -7.52
C HIS A 157 6.92 2.03 -6.00
N ASP A 158 8.02 1.88 -5.25
CA ASP A 158 8.00 2.07 -3.80
C ASP A 158 7.57 3.50 -3.44
N GLY A 159 6.89 3.66 -2.30
CA GLY A 159 6.24 4.92 -1.92
C GLY A 159 4.80 5.06 -2.44
N ALA A 160 4.15 3.93 -2.77
CA ALA A 160 2.73 3.92 -3.06
C ALA A 160 1.88 4.20 -1.81
N ASN A 161 0.72 4.84 -2.00
CA ASN A 161 -0.30 5.00 -0.99
C ASN A 161 -1.69 4.67 -1.56
N ASN A 162 -2.62 4.22 -0.71
CA ASN A 162 -4.01 3.95 -1.11
C ASN A 162 -4.94 4.99 -0.48
N ILE A 163 -5.54 5.85 -1.31
CA ILE A 163 -6.52 6.85 -0.89
C ILE A 163 -7.94 6.45 -1.33
N MET A 164 -8.96 6.96 -0.64
CA MET A 164 -10.35 6.74 -1.03
C MET A 164 -10.88 7.92 -1.83
N ILE A 165 -11.24 7.70 -3.10
CA ILE A 165 -11.85 8.71 -3.97
C ILE A 165 -13.36 8.63 -3.88
N SER A 166 -14.01 9.70 -3.43
CA SER A 166 -15.47 9.86 -3.48
C SER A 166 -15.82 10.94 -4.49
N VAL A 167 -16.55 10.58 -5.53
CA VAL A 167 -17.02 11.53 -6.55
C VAL A 167 -18.35 12.14 -6.11
N VAL A 168 -18.42 13.45 -6.09
CA VAL A 168 -19.63 14.23 -5.82
C VAL A 168 -19.96 15.01 -7.07
N ASP A 169 -21.07 14.65 -7.69
CA ASP A 169 -21.67 15.40 -8.76
C ASP A 169 -22.78 16.26 -8.17
N VAL A 170 -22.75 17.57 -8.39
CA VAL A 170 -23.70 18.51 -7.77
C VAL A 170 -25.15 18.21 -8.16
N SER A 171 -25.38 17.58 -9.32
CA SER A 171 -26.72 17.24 -9.83
C SER A 171 -27.26 15.91 -9.31
N THR A 172 -26.38 14.93 -9.05
CA THR A 172 -26.76 13.55 -8.68
C THR A 172 -26.38 13.17 -7.25
N GLY A 173 -25.56 13.98 -6.58
CA GLY A 173 -25.11 13.78 -5.21
C GLY A 173 -23.78 13.03 -5.07
N LYS A 174 -23.53 12.51 -3.87
CA LYS A 174 -22.28 11.82 -3.51
C LYS A 174 -22.32 10.34 -3.87
N GLY A 175 -21.38 9.91 -4.70
CA GLY A 175 -21.12 8.50 -5.01
C GLY A 175 -20.29 7.78 -3.94
N PRO A 176 -20.25 6.43 -3.99
CA PRO A 176 -19.46 5.63 -3.06
C PRO A 176 -17.97 5.95 -3.20
N ALA A 177 -17.26 5.94 -2.07
CA ALA A 177 -15.81 6.10 -2.09
C ALA A 177 -15.16 4.79 -2.57
N LYS A 178 -14.17 4.87 -3.46
CA LYS A 178 -13.42 3.70 -3.96
C LYS A 178 -11.92 3.87 -3.70
N PRO A 179 -11.20 2.80 -3.36
CA PRO A 179 -9.76 2.88 -3.19
C PRO A 179 -9.08 3.18 -4.52
N MET A 180 -8.00 3.94 -4.46
CA MET A 180 -7.15 4.28 -5.59
C MET A 180 -5.71 4.35 -5.11
N ARG A 181 -4.83 3.62 -5.79
CA ARG A 181 -3.40 3.71 -5.60
C ARG A 181 -2.89 5.03 -6.18
N VAL A 182 -2.03 5.70 -5.44
CA VAL A 182 -1.36 6.93 -5.85
C VAL A 182 0.13 6.84 -5.53
N GLU A 183 0.97 7.50 -6.32
CA GLU A 183 2.40 7.61 -6.03
C GLU A 183 2.67 8.86 -5.16
N GLU A 184 3.49 8.72 -4.12
CA GLU A 184 3.90 9.84 -3.26
C GLU A 184 4.54 10.99 -4.05
N GLY A 185 5.29 10.67 -5.12
CA GLY A 185 5.96 11.65 -5.96
C GLY A 185 5.05 12.44 -6.92
N TRP A 186 3.77 12.06 -7.06
CA TRP A 186 2.86 12.75 -7.97
C TRP A 186 2.55 14.17 -7.48
N THR A 187 2.27 15.06 -8.43
CA THR A 187 1.65 16.37 -8.19
C THR A 187 0.13 16.24 -8.17
N VAL A 188 -0.55 17.26 -7.65
CA VAL A 188 -2.03 17.35 -7.73
C VAL A 188 -2.53 17.29 -9.17
N ARG A 189 -1.75 17.79 -10.14
CA ARG A 189 -2.09 17.74 -11.57
C ARG A 189 -2.08 16.31 -12.09
N GLU A 190 -1.05 15.54 -11.78
CA GLU A 190 -0.94 14.13 -12.19
C GLU A 190 -2.05 13.30 -11.54
N LEU A 191 -2.36 13.56 -10.26
CA LEU A 191 -3.51 12.95 -9.60
C LEU A 191 -4.83 13.25 -10.32
N LYS A 192 -5.10 14.51 -10.68
CA LYS A 192 -6.31 14.89 -11.44
C LYS A 192 -6.35 14.21 -12.81
N GLN A 193 -5.22 14.08 -13.48
CA GLN A 193 -5.14 13.38 -14.76
C GLN A 193 -5.49 11.90 -14.58
N HIS A 194 -4.88 11.23 -13.61
CA HIS A 194 -5.14 9.81 -13.34
C HIS A 194 -6.60 9.54 -12.94
N ILE A 195 -7.18 10.37 -12.06
CA ILE A 195 -8.61 10.31 -11.74
C ILE A 195 -9.46 10.52 -13.00
N GLY A 196 -9.07 11.45 -13.87
CA GLY A 196 -9.73 11.69 -15.15
C GLY A 196 -9.74 10.47 -16.06
N GLU A 197 -8.62 9.75 -16.14
CA GLU A 197 -8.50 8.52 -16.92
C GLU A 197 -9.38 7.39 -16.34
N VAL A 198 -9.26 7.13 -15.04
CA VAL A 198 -9.97 6.03 -14.35
C VAL A 198 -11.49 6.24 -14.34
N TYR A 199 -11.96 7.46 -14.15
CA TYR A 199 -13.38 7.77 -14.08
C TYR A 199 -13.95 8.32 -15.39
N SER A 200 -13.14 8.44 -16.45
CA SER A 200 -13.53 9.07 -17.73
C SER A 200 -14.08 10.50 -17.56
N LEU A 201 -13.37 11.31 -16.77
CA LEU A 201 -13.74 12.68 -16.39
C LEU A 201 -12.72 13.69 -16.90
N ASN A 202 -13.15 14.94 -17.10
CA ASN A 202 -12.24 16.01 -17.53
C ASN A 202 -11.43 16.54 -16.33
N SER A 203 -10.12 16.29 -16.34
CA SER A 203 -9.18 16.68 -15.28
C SER A 203 -9.10 18.19 -15.02
N SER A 204 -9.42 19.03 -16.00
CA SER A 204 -9.36 20.50 -15.86
C SER A 204 -10.50 21.10 -15.04
N CYS A 205 -11.61 20.37 -14.88
CA CYS A 205 -12.77 20.81 -14.13
C CYS A 205 -12.80 20.29 -12.68
N MET A 206 -11.83 19.46 -12.30
CA MET A 206 -11.81 18.77 -11.02
C MET A 206 -11.43 19.70 -9.87
N ARG A 207 -12.30 19.78 -8.86
CA ARG A 207 -11.95 20.33 -7.55
C ARG A 207 -11.73 19.19 -6.56
N LEU A 208 -10.52 19.13 -5.99
CA LEU A 208 -10.10 18.08 -5.07
C LEU A 208 -10.12 18.61 -3.64
N VAL A 209 -10.85 17.90 -2.79
CA VAL A 209 -11.11 18.33 -1.42
C VAL A 209 -10.85 17.18 -0.46
N MET A 210 -9.89 17.35 0.44
CA MET A 210 -9.50 16.34 1.42
C MET A 210 -10.31 16.50 2.70
N LYS A 211 -10.89 15.40 3.19
CA LYS A 211 -11.54 15.36 4.51
C LYS A 211 -10.48 15.09 5.59
N ASN A 212 -10.36 16.01 6.54
CA ASN A 212 -9.61 15.84 7.78
C ASN A 212 -10.57 15.51 8.93
N TYR A 213 -10.03 15.11 10.09
CA TYR A 213 -10.84 14.77 11.26
C TYR A 213 -11.91 15.83 11.62
N ASN A 214 -11.53 17.11 11.59
CA ASN A 214 -12.40 18.22 12.02
C ASN A 214 -12.62 19.31 10.95
N ASP A 215 -12.05 19.16 9.75
CA ASP A 215 -12.16 20.19 8.71
C ASP A 215 -12.01 19.58 7.32
N VAL A 216 -12.15 20.44 6.32
CA VAL A 216 -12.08 20.11 4.92
C VAL A 216 -11.09 21.05 4.24
N THR A 217 -10.09 20.48 3.56
CA THR A 217 -9.03 21.25 2.91
C THR A 217 -9.15 21.13 1.40
N ASP A 218 -9.25 22.26 0.71
CA ASP A 218 -9.16 22.32 -0.75
C ASP A 218 -7.70 22.21 -1.18
N ILE A 219 -7.36 21.13 -1.88
CA ILE A 219 -5.99 20.84 -2.32
C ILE A 219 -5.79 21.06 -3.82
N SER A 220 -6.79 21.59 -4.52
CA SER A 220 -6.86 21.61 -5.99
C SER A 220 -5.71 22.31 -6.70
N ASP A 221 -5.10 23.30 -6.04
CA ASP A 221 -4.09 24.20 -6.61
C ASP A 221 -2.78 24.17 -5.79
N VAL A 222 -2.58 23.15 -4.97
CA VAL A 222 -1.36 23.00 -4.15
C VAL A 222 -0.18 22.64 -5.07
N GLY A 223 0.94 23.32 -4.87
CA GLY A 223 2.13 23.20 -5.72
C GLY A 223 3.15 22.14 -5.29
N CYS A 224 2.86 21.34 -4.26
CA CYS A 224 3.71 20.26 -3.78
C CYS A 224 3.23 18.87 -4.22
N THR A 225 4.00 17.85 -3.84
CA THR A 225 3.72 16.44 -4.15
C THR A 225 2.70 15.83 -3.19
N LEU A 226 2.21 14.64 -3.54
CA LEU A 226 1.25 13.90 -2.73
C LEU A 226 1.83 13.45 -1.39
N GLU A 227 3.14 13.20 -1.31
CA GLU A 227 3.86 12.90 -0.06
C GLU A 227 3.68 14.00 1.00
N GLU A 228 3.70 15.27 0.57
CA GLU A 228 3.52 16.41 1.47
C GLU A 228 2.05 16.66 1.85
N ILE A 229 1.11 16.11 1.07
CA ILE A 229 -0.34 16.33 1.24
C ILE A 229 -0.96 15.20 2.07
N PHE A 230 -0.64 13.95 1.74
CA PHE A 230 -1.26 12.77 2.32
C PHE A 230 -0.31 12.09 3.29
N ARG A 231 -0.80 11.81 4.50
CA ARG A 231 -0.10 10.83 5.35
C ARG A 231 -0.15 9.44 4.72
N LYS A 232 0.83 8.58 5.01
CA LYS A 232 0.67 7.14 4.82
C LYS A 232 -0.55 6.67 5.61
N SER A 233 -1.44 5.94 4.97
CA SER A 233 -2.70 5.51 5.59
C SER A 233 -2.91 4.01 5.42
N THR A 234 -3.34 3.36 6.50
CA THR A 234 -3.81 1.97 6.48
C THR A 234 -5.27 1.91 6.07
N HIS A 235 -5.80 0.72 5.84
CA HIS A 235 -7.15 0.43 5.41
C HIS A 235 -8.22 1.07 6.31
N GLU A 236 -8.01 1.02 7.63
CA GLU A 236 -8.93 1.57 8.63
C GLU A 236 -8.95 3.11 8.63
N ASP A 237 -7.90 3.72 8.11
CA ASP A 237 -7.53 5.11 8.34
C ASP A 237 -7.27 5.89 7.03
N ARG A 238 -7.74 5.32 5.90
CA ARG A 238 -7.55 5.87 4.56
C ARG A 238 -8.17 7.25 4.44
N GLN A 239 -7.37 8.17 3.91
CA GLN A 239 -7.83 9.53 3.66
C GLN A 239 -8.86 9.54 2.54
N VAL A 240 -9.97 10.23 2.77
CA VAL A 240 -11.03 10.40 1.78
C VAL A 240 -10.79 11.69 1.02
N LEU A 241 -10.49 11.55 -0.26
CA LEU A 241 -10.45 12.64 -1.21
C LEU A 241 -11.79 12.73 -1.92
N THR A 242 -12.45 13.87 -1.76
CA THR A 242 -13.72 14.18 -2.41
C THR A 242 -13.44 14.95 -3.70
N LEU A 243 -13.81 14.36 -4.83
CA LEU A 243 -13.82 15.00 -6.13
C LEU A 243 -15.15 15.70 -6.33
N ILE A 244 -15.13 16.98 -6.68
CA ILE A 244 -16.33 17.74 -7.03
C ILE A 244 -16.26 18.09 -8.51
N LEU A 245 -17.34 17.73 -9.23
CA LEU A 245 -17.56 18.00 -10.64
C LEU A 245 -18.53 19.16 -10.87
#